data_AF-A0A9P1GIS8-F1
#
_entry.id   AF-A0A9P1GIS8-F1
#
_cell.length_a   1.000
_cell.length_b   1.000
_cell.length_c   1.000
_cell.angle_alpha   90.00
_cell.angle_beta   90.00
_cell.angle_gamma   90.00
#
_symmetry.space_group_name_H-M   'P 1'
#
loop_
_entity.id
_entity.type
_entity.pdbx_description
1 polymer ?
#
loop_
_entity_poly.entity_id
_entity_poly.type
_entity_poly.pdbx_seq_one_letter_code
_entity_poly.pdbx_strand_id
1 'polypeptide(L)'
;MGCFHGCLSVLQWAQPLPATGTITATSTAATGQRLLLVRHGESEYNVHYAKHHQDPGDMWDAQLTSKGEEQAAELKPLMSREHVDLVVSSPLTRAIQTGLLASPPGHHVVTALASEHLEASCDIGRPTSELRAAFQTVDFGDLPEVWWYVPEECRQDITVQESRRLFAKEGRRESRRDFERRVDLFVAWLSHRQEKVIAIFAHADFFNCFLHRYFGEKEARYSDYWMKNCEVLQLELPEPLLPMAERVPSLPAAALADTEEKVQVHTPTPSRASHALEALRQEGLAMLCTSFLGGNPTS
;
A
#
# COMPACT_ATOMS: atom_id res chain seq x y z
N MET A 1 41.65 -31.45 -19.85
CA MET A 1 40.70 -31.97 -18.84
C MET A 1 40.29 -30.79 -17.96
N GLY A 2 39.08 -30.25 -17.93
CA GLY A 2 37.86 -30.49 -18.69
C GLY A 2 37.05 -29.18 -18.76
N CYS A 3 36.26 -29.03 -19.82
CA CYS A 3 35.24 -27.99 -20.00
C CYS A 3 33.91 -28.42 -19.37
N PHE A 4 33.14 -27.48 -18.85
CA PHE A 4 31.65 -27.40 -18.86
C PHE A 4 31.29 -25.92 -18.60
N HIS A 5 30.87 -25.14 -19.61
CA HIS A 5 29.46 -24.83 -19.97
C HIS A 5 28.62 -24.53 -18.71
N GLY A 6 28.10 -23.34 -18.44
CA GLY A 6 27.57 -22.27 -19.28
C GLY A 6 26.06 -22.17 -19.03
N CYS A 7 25.56 -21.06 -18.47
CA CYS A 7 24.23 -20.53 -18.79
C CYS A 7 24.08 -19.09 -18.28
N LEU A 8 24.18 -18.13 -19.20
CA LEU A 8 23.51 -16.85 -19.15
C LEU A 8 21.99 -17.06 -19.33
N SER A 9 21.19 -16.08 -18.88
CA SER A 9 19.75 -15.80 -19.16
C SER A 9 18.87 -15.90 -17.89
N VAL A 10 17.95 -14.99 -17.53
CA VAL A 10 17.36 -13.80 -18.18
C VAL A 10 17.04 -12.75 -17.09
N LEU A 11 17.51 -11.52 -17.32
CA LEU A 11 17.01 -10.28 -16.72
C LEU A 11 15.64 -9.95 -17.32
N GLN A 12 14.54 -10.01 -16.54
CA GLN A 12 13.30 -9.30 -16.87
C GLN A 12 12.25 -9.45 -15.76
N TRP A 13 12.25 -8.63 -14.71
CA TRP A 13 11.13 -8.65 -13.74
C TRP A 13 10.72 -7.26 -13.30
N ALA A 14 10.32 -6.48 -14.30
CA ALA A 14 9.20 -5.56 -14.29
C ALA A 14 9.28 -4.73 -15.57
N GLN A 15 8.18 -4.70 -16.31
CA GLN A 15 7.93 -3.68 -17.31
C GLN A 15 6.59 -3.05 -16.93
N PRO A 16 6.42 -1.73 -17.09
CA PRO A 16 5.07 -1.20 -17.19
C PRO A 16 4.38 -1.97 -18.33
N LEU A 17 3.18 -2.50 -18.07
CA LEU A 17 2.45 -3.25 -19.09
C LEU A 17 2.22 -2.34 -20.30
N PRO A 18 2.66 -2.72 -21.52
CA PRO A 18 2.46 -1.89 -22.70
C PRO A 18 0.96 -1.81 -23.03
N ALA A 19 0.51 -0.61 -23.41
CA ALA A 19 -0.89 -0.33 -23.71
C ALA A 19 -1.45 -1.13 -24.91
N THR A 20 -0.58 -1.67 -25.76
CA THR A 20 -0.97 -2.49 -26.92
C THR A 20 0.24 -3.30 -27.38
N GLY A 21 0.14 -4.63 -27.37
CA GLY A 21 1.19 -5.50 -27.92
C GLY A 21 0.94 -6.98 -27.63
N THR A 22 0.70 -7.75 -28.68
CA THR A 22 0.59 -9.21 -28.65
C THR A 22 1.93 -9.83 -28.23
N ILE A 23 1.96 -10.70 -27.22
CA ILE A 23 3.14 -11.48 -26.85
C ILE A 23 2.86 -12.97 -26.97
N THR A 24 3.77 -13.64 -27.66
CA THR A 24 3.81 -15.07 -27.96
C THR A 24 4.00 -15.88 -26.68
N ALA A 25 3.11 -16.84 -26.44
CA ALA A 25 3.17 -17.74 -25.30
C ALA A 25 4.44 -18.60 -25.34
N THR A 26 5.35 -18.39 -24.38
CA THR A 26 6.36 -19.40 -24.03
C THR A 26 6.02 -19.94 -22.66
N SER A 27 5.38 -21.12 -22.67
CA SER A 27 5.09 -21.92 -21.50
C SER A 27 6.38 -22.44 -20.89
N THR A 28 6.70 -21.96 -19.70
CA THR A 28 7.46 -22.70 -18.69
C THR A 28 6.67 -22.58 -17.38
N ALA A 29 6.40 -23.71 -16.74
CA ALA A 29 5.51 -23.79 -15.58
C ALA A 29 6.07 -22.94 -14.42
N ALA A 30 5.48 -21.77 -14.17
CA ALA A 30 5.87 -20.89 -13.08
C ALA A 30 5.34 -21.45 -11.75
N THR A 31 6.24 -21.92 -10.89
CA THR A 31 5.93 -22.37 -9.52
C THR A 31 5.73 -21.21 -8.55
N GLY A 32 6.01 -19.97 -8.98
CA GLY A 32 5.94 -18.74 -8.18
C GLY A 32 4.52 -18.20 -7.95
N GLN A 33 4.40 -17.32 -6.96
CA GLN A 33 3.20 -16.52 -6.69
C GLN A 33 3.41 -15.12 -7.28
N ARG A 34 2.37 -14.54 -7.87
CA ARG A 34 2.37 -13.20 -8.43
C ARG A 34 1.52 -12.28 -7.57
N LEU A 35 2.08 -11.14 -7.20
CA LEU A 35 1.37 -10.09 -6.46
C LEU A 35 1.10 -8.92 -7.40
N LEU A 36 -0.13 -8.41 -7.39
CA LEU A 36 -0.51 -7.16 -8.03
C LEU A 36 -0.76 -6.14 -6.91
N LEU A 37 0.22 -5.29 -6.64
CA LEU A 37 0.08 -4.21 -5.67
C LEU A 37 -0.68 -3.07 -6.34
N VAL A 38 -1.77 -2.61 -5.72
CA VAL A 38 -2.61 -1.54 -6.25
C VAL A 38 -2.82 -0.48 -5.17
N ARG A 39 -2.31 0.73 -5.38
CA ARG A 39 -2.65 1.85 -4.49
C ARG A 39 -4.07 2.31 -4.78
N HIS A 40 -4.83 2.62 -3.72
CA HIS A 40 -6.19 3.16 -3.87
C HIS A 40 -6.26 4.41 -4.78
N GLY A 41 -7.43 4.65 -5.37
CA GLY A 41 -7.72 5.85 -6.18
C GLY A 41 -7.74 7.14 -5.36
N GLU A 42 -7.90 8.29 -6.01
CA GLU A 42 -8.01 9.59 -5.32
C GLU A 42 -9.14 9.57 -4.26
N SER A 43 -8.80 9.92 -3.03
CA SER A 43 -9.75 10.04 -1.92
C SER A 43 -10.08 11.48 -1.59
N GLU A 44 -11.18 11.69 -0.86
CA GLU A 44 -11.56 13.00 -0.32
C GLU A 44 -10.42 13.65 0.49
N TYR A 45 -9.65 12.84 1.23
CA TYR A 45 -8.48 13.30 1.96
C TYR A 45 -7.34 13.74 1.02
N ASN A 46 -7.11 13.04 -0.10
CA ASN A 46 -6.11 13.46 -1.07
C ASN A 46 -6.44 14.84 -1.64
N VAL A 47 -7.71 15.09 -1.97
CA VAL A 47 -8.17 16.39 -2.46
C VAL A 47 -8.02 17.47 -1.40
N HIS A 48 -8.43 17.20 -0.16
CA HIS A 48 -8.28 18.14 0.94
C HIS A 48 -6.81 18.49 1.17
N TYR A 49 -5.96 17.48 1.32
CA TYR A 49 -4.55 17.66 1.63
C TYR A 49 -3.79 18.36 0.49
N ALA A 50 -4.10 18.06 -0.78
CA ALA A 50 -3.50 18.74 -1.92
C ALA A 50 -3.79 20.25 -1.94
N LYS A 51 -4.93 20.67 -1.39
CA LYS A 51 -5.35 22.08 -1.31
C LYS A 51 -4.84 22.79 -0.06
N HIS A 52 -4.85 22.08 1.07
CA HIS A 52 -4.67 22.70 2.39
C HIS A 52 -3.33 22.35 3.05
N HIS A 53 -2.64 21.30 2.59
CA HIS A 53 -1.41 20.76 3.18
C HIS A 53 -1.52 20.49 4.69
N GLN A 54 -2.73 20.21 5.15
CA GLN A 54 -3.07 20.03 6.55
C GLN A 54 -4.13 18.92 6.67
N ASP A 55 -4.04 18.15 7.75
CA ASP A 55 -5.08 17.21 8.16
C ASP A 55 -6.27 17.99 8.75
N PRO A 56 -7.51 17.79 8.27
CA PRO A 56 -8.70 18.42 8.88
C PRO A 56 -8.93 17.96 10.32
N GLY A 57 -8.40 16.80 10.73
CA GLY A 57 -8.45 16.30 12.11
C GLY A 57 -9.72 15.53 12.47
N ASP A 58 -10.73 15.52 11.59
CA ASP A 58 -12.01 14.85 11.79
C ASP A 58 -12.56 14.15 10.54
N MET A 59 -11.77 14.07 9.47
CA MET A 59 -12.13 13.30 8.27
C MET A 59 -11.78 11.83 8.49
N TRP A 60 -12.71 11.06 9.03
CA TRP A 60 -12.52 9.62 9.29
C TRP A 60 -12.78 8.78 8.05
N ASP A 61 -11.96 7.75 7.82
CA ASP A 61 -12.14 6.73 6.77
C ASP A 61 -12.53 7.30 5.40
N ALA A 62 -11.74 8.27 4.93
CA ALA A 62 -12.01 9.01 3.71
C ALA A 62 -12.29 8.09 2.52
N GLN A 63 -13.38 8.39 1.80
CA GLN A 63 -13.86 7.61 0.66
C GLN A 63 -13.16 8.06 -0.62
N LEU A 64 -13.32 7.29 -1.71
CA LEU A 64 -12.95 7.75 -3.05
C LEU A 64 -13.77 8.98 -3.45
N THR A 65 -13.15 9.87 -4.22
CA THR A 65 -13.89 10.88 -4.99
C THR A 65 -14.46 10.25 -6.26
N SER A 66 -15.35 10.94 -6.98
CA SER A 66 -15.80 10.47 -8.30
C SER A 66 -14.64 10.21 -9.27
N LYS A 67 -13.60 11.05 -9.20
CA LYS A 67 -12.36 10.83 -9.97
C LYS A 67 -11.60 9.58 -9.50
N GLY A 68 -11.55 9.33 -8.19
CA GLY A 68 -10.97 8.10 -7.65
C GLY A 68 -11.73 6.84 -8.08
N GLU A 69 -13.06 6.91 -8.17
CA GLU A 69 -13.90 5.83 -8.69
C GLU A 69 -13.64 5.57 -10.18
N GLU A 70 -13.53 6.63 -10.99
CA GLU A 70 -13.15 6.54 -12.41
C GLU A 70 -11.77 5.88 -12.57
N GLN A 71 -10.76 6.35 -11.83
CA GLN A 71 -9.41 5.77 -11.83
C GLN A 71 -9.43 4.27 -11.49
N ALA A 72 -10.23 3.87 -10.50
CA ALA A 72 -10.33 2.47 -10.11
C ALA A 72 -11.03 1.62 -11.20
N ALA A 73 -12.10 2.14 -11.80
CA ALA A 73 -12.83 1.46 -12.87
C ALA A 73 -11.96 1.25 -14.13
N GLU A 74 -11.04 2.17 -14.42
CA GLU A 74 -10.09 2.06 -15.54
C GLU A 74 -9.12 0.88 -15.40
N LEU A 75 -8.91 0.36 -14.18
CA LEU A 75 -8.07 -0.83 -13.96
C LEU A 75 -8.76 -2.13 -14.36
N LYS A 76 -10.08 -2.14 -14.51
CA LYS A 76 -10.87 -3.36 -14.74
C LYS A 76 -10.45 -4.19 -15.95
N PRO A 77 -10.15 -3.60 -17.13
CA PRO A 77 -9.66 -4.36 -18.27
C PRO A 77 -8.33 -5.05 -18.01
N LEU A 78 -7.45 -4.40 -17.23
CA LEU A 78 -6.16 -4.98 -16.83
C LEU A 78 -6.38 -6.13 -15.85
N MET A 79 -7.08 -5.88 -14.74
CA MET A 79 -7.33 -6.88 -13.70
C MET A 79 -8.07 -8.12 -14.23
N SER A 80 -8.95 -7.95 -15.21
CA SER A 80 -9.67 -9.07 -15.84
C SER A 80 -8.78 -10.00 -16.67
N ARG A 81 -7.61 -9.55 -17.12
CA ARG A 81 -6.65 -10.35 -17.89
C ARG A 81 -5.72 -11.19 -17.01
N GLU A 82 -5.51 -10.77 -15.77
CA GLU A 82 -4.50 -11.34 -14.88
C GLU A 82 -4.94 -12.65 -14.20
N HIS A 83 -6.23 -13.02 -14.27
CA HIS A 83 -6.82 -14.15 -13.55
C HIS A 83 -6.53 -14.11 -12.05
N VAL A 84 -7.01 -13.06 -11.37
CA VAL A 84 -6.83 -12.87 -9.92
C VAL A 84 -7.58 -13.94 -9.13
N ASP A 85 -6.85 -14.71 -8.33
CA ASP A 85 -7.39 -15.76 -7.45
C ASP A 85 -7.95 -15.18 -6.14
N LEU A 86 -7.28 -14.15 -5.62
CA LEU A 86 -7.64 -13.48 -4.37
C LEU A 86 -7.47 -11.97 -4.49
N VAL A 87 -8.50 -11.25 -4.09
CA VAL A 87 -8.42 -9.81 -3.82
C VAL A 87 -8.25 -9.62 -2.31
N VAL A 88 -7.23 -8.89 -1.92
CA VAL A 88 -6.97 -8.45 -0.54
C VAL A 88 -7.05 -6.95 -0.50
N SER A 89 -7.77 -6.38 0.46
CA SER A 89 -7.66 -4.94 0.73
C SER A 89 -7.41 -4.66 2.20
N SER A 90 -6.88 -3.47 2.51
CA SER A 90 -7.08 -2.93 3.86
C SER A 90 -8.59 -2.71 4.13
N PRO A 91 -9.01 -2.56 5.39
CA PRO A 91 -10.39 -2.25 5.71
C PRO A 91 -10.77 -0.76 5.52
N LEU A 92 -9.82 0.11 5.15
CA LEU A 92 -10.11 1.51 4.80
C LEU A 92 -10.96 1.56 3.53
N THR A 93 -12.02 2.37 3.56
CA THR A 93 -13.07 2.38 2.54
C THR A 93 -12.53 2.66 1.14
N ARG A 94 -11.64 3.65 1.00
CA ARG A 94 -10.98 3.96 -0.27
C ARG A 94 -10.30 2.74 -0.92
N ALA A 95 -9.71 1.85 -0.13
CA ALA A 95 -9.08 0.63 -0.64
C ALA A 95 -10.12 -0.43 -1.04
N ILE A 96 -11.16 -0.62 -0.23
CA ILE A 96 -12.27 -1.53 -0.55
C ILE A 96 -12.97 -1.10 -1.84
N GLN A 97 -13.35 0.17 -1.94
CA GLN A 97 -13.98 0.75 -3.13
C GLN A 97 -13.11 0.57 -4.38
N THR A 98 -11.81 0.85 -4.27
CA THR A 98 -10.87 0.63 -5.38
C THR A 98 -10.87 -0.84 -5.80
N GLY A 99 -10.78 -1.77 -4.85
CA GLY A 99 -10.79 -3.21 -5.11
C GLY A 99 -12.05 -3.68 -5.83
N LEU A 100 -13.22 -3.24 -5.37
CA LEU A 100 -14.52 -3.60 -5.95
C LEU A 100 -14.74 -3.03 -7.36
N LEU A 101 -14.23 -1.83 -7.64
CA LEU A 101 -14.35 -1.19 -8.95
C LEU A 101 -13.33 -1.76 -9.96
N ALA A 102 -12.12 -2.05 -9.50
CA ALA A 102 -11.03 -2.53 -10.33
C ALA A 102 -11.10 -4.04 -10.61
N SER A 103 -11.56 -4.86 -9.67
CA SER A 103 -11.49 -6.32 -9.80
C SER A 103 -12.75 -6.92 -10.42
N PRO A 104 -12.65 -8.01 -11.20
CA PRO A 104 -13.82 -8.82 -11.52
C PRO A 104 -14.41 -9.42 -10.22
N PRO A 105 -15.70 -9.81 -10.21
CA PRO A 105 -16.30 -10.50 -9.08
C PRO A 105 -15.49 -11.74 -8.69
N GLY A 106 -15.19 -11.89 -7.40
CA GLY A 106 -14.33 -12.96 -6.92
C GLY A 106 -14.20 -12.94 -5.40
N HIS A 107 -13.25 -13.71 -4.87
CA HIS A 107 -12.98 -13.75 -3.44
C HIS A 107 -12.23 -12.48 -3.01
N HIS A 108 -12.91 -11.62 -2.26
CA HIS A 108 -12.35 -10.38 -1.72
C HIS A 108 -12.35 -10.44 -0.19
N VAL A 109 -11.16 -10.46 0.41
CA VAL A 109 -10.96 -10.46 1.87
C VAL A 109 -10.34 -9.13 2.32
N VAL A 110 -10.59 -8.74 3.57
CA VAL A 110 -9.88 -7.62 4.20
C VAL A 110 -8.84 -8.09 5.22
N THR A 111 -7.80 -7.29 5.42
CA THR A 111 -6.88 -7.44 6.56
C THR A 111 -6.39 -6.08 7.04
N ALA A 112 -6.53 -5.80 8.35
CA ALA A 112 -6.01 -4.58 8.96
C ALA A 112 -4.48 -4.47 8.88
N LEU A 113 -3.79 -5.58 8.60
CA LEU A 113 -2.34 -5.59 8.41
C LEU A 113 -1.92 -4.73 7.20
N ALA A 114 -2.77 -4.62 6.19
CA ALA A 114 -2.54 -3.83 4.97
C ALA A 114 -2.99 -2.36 5.06
N SER A 115 -3.42 -1.88 6.24
CA SER A 115 -3.86 -0.49 6.43
C SER A 115 -2.73 0.52 6.25
N GLU A 116 -3.08 1.77 5.95
CA GLU A 116 -2.10 2.86 5.86
C GLU A 116 -1.38 3.06 7.20
N HIS A 117 -0.21 3.68 7.17
CA HIS A 117 0.44 4.18 8.39
C HIS A 117 -0.47 5.25 9.03
N LEU A 118 -0.95 5.02 10.26
CA LEU A 118 -1.87 5.96 10.91
C LEU A 118 -1.15 7.27 11.28
N GLU A 119 -1.23 8.24 10.38
CA GLU A 119 -0.60 9.56 10.49
C GLU A 119 -1.61 10.71 10.37
N ALA A 120 -2.80 10.45 9.82
CA ALA A 120 -3.86 11.43 9.63
C ALA A 120 -5.24 10.91 10.04
N SER A 121 -6.21 11.81 10.20
CA SER A 121 -7.58 11.45 10.59
C SER A 121 -8.19 10.41 9.64
N CYS A 122 -7.85 10.47 8.36
CA CYS A 122 -8.40 9.55 7.35
C CYS A 122 -7.96 8.09 7.54
N ASP A 123 -6.96 7.83 8.37
CA ASP A 123 -6.45 6.48 8.63
C ASP A 123 -7.15 5.82 9.82
N ILE A 124 -7.98 6.57 10.55
CA ILE A 124 -8.94 6.01 11.49
C ILE A 124 -10.15 5.54 10.70
N GLY A 125 -10.40 4.24 10.81
CA GLY A 125 -11.48 3.55 10.13
C GLY A 125 -12.89 3.87 10.61
N ARG A 126 -13.85 3.27 9.91
CA ARG A 126 -15.20 3.03 10.43
C ARG A 126 -15.30 1.61 11.00
N PRO A 127 -16.23 1.36 11.94
CA PRO A 127 -16.34 0.06 12.59
C PRO A 127 -16.65 -1.08 11.61
N THR A 128 -16.25 -2.30 11.96
CA THR A 128 -16.47 -3.49 11.13
C THR A 128 -17.96 -3.73 10.85
N SER A 129 -18.84 -3.48 11.82
CA SER A 129 -20.29 -3.55 11.63
C SER A 129 -20.80 -2.66 10.48
N GLU A 130 -20.33 -1.42 10.40
CA GLU A 130 -20.67 -0.48 9.32
C GLU A 130 -20.07 -0.91 7.97
N LEU A 131 -18.82 -1.40 7.98
CA LEU A 131 -18.16 -1.90 6.77
C LEU A 131 -18.92 -3.10 6.17
N ARG A 132 -19.34 -4.06 6.99
CA ARG A 132 -20.13 -5.22 6.55
C ARG A 132 -21.46 -4.81 5.94
N ALA A 133 -22.12 -3.81 6.52
CA ALA A 133 -23.38 -3.29 5.99
C ALA A 133 -23.19 -2.63 4.61
N ALA A 134 -22.10 -1.90 4.43
CA ALA A 134 -21.78 -1.19 3.19
C ALA A 134 -21.25 -2.09 2.07
N PHE A 135 -20.47 -3.12 2.39
CA PHE A 135 -19.73 -3.95 1.42
C PHE A 135 -20.07 -5.44 1.56
N GLN A 136 -21.31 -5.80 1.24
CA GLN A 136 -21.87 -7.14 1.49
C GLN A 136 -21.18 -8.29 0.72
N THR A 137 -20.42 -7.97 -0.33
CA THR A 137 -19.67 -8.97 -1.13
C THR A 137 -18.24 -9.18 -0.64
N VAL A 138 -17.81 -8.46 0.39
CA VAL A 138 -16.45 -8.51 0.94
C VAL A 138 -16.45 -9.36 2.21
N ASP A 139 -15.46 -10.24 2.33
CA ASP A 139 -15.24 -11.05 3.52
C ASP A 139 -14.43 -10.28 4.57
N PHE A 140 -15.09 -10.00 5.69
CA PHE A 140 -14.50 -9.32 6.84
C PHE A 140 -13.93 -10.27 7.91
N GLY A 141 -14.07 -11.60 7.75
CA GLY A 141 -13.52 -12.60 8.67
C GLY A 141 -13.85 -12.30 10.15
N ASP A 142 -12.81 -12.28 10.98
CA ASP A 142 -12.89 -11.91 12.41
C ASP A 142 -12.36 -10.49 12.69
N LEU A 143 -12.50 -9.56 11.74
CA LEU A 143 -12.02 -8.17 11.88
C LEU A 143 -12.62 -7.52 13.14
N PRO A 144 -11.79 -7.01 14.09
CA PRO A 144 -12.29 -6.34 15.29
C PRO A 144 -13.13 -5.11 14.97
N GLU A 145 -14.04 -4.72 15.88
CA GLU A 145 -14.87 -3.53 15.67
C GLU A 145 -14.02 -2.26 15.54
N VAL A 146 -12.97 -2.13 16.35
CA VAL A 146 -11.90 -1.13 16.22
C VAL A 146 -10.64 -1.82 15.72
N TRP A 147 -10.46 -1.83 14.39
CA TRP A 147 -9.38 -2.58 13.72
C TRP A 147 -8.13 -1.75 13.40
N TRP A 148 -8.24 -0.42 13.38
CA TRP A 148 -7.11 0.49 13.14
C TRP A 148 -6.16 0.51 14.34
N TYR A 149 -5.00 1.14 14.19
CA TYR A 149 -4.03 1.27 15.28
C TYR A 149 -4.62 2.05 16.47
N VAL A 150 -4.42 1.50 17.66
CA VAL A 150 -4.71 2.12 18.96
C VAL A 150 -3.56 1.69 19.87
N PRO A 151 -2.94 2.61 20.64
CA PRO A 151 -1.91 2.26 21.61
C PRO A 151 -2.36 1.12 22.52
N GLU A 152 -1.44 0.22 22.87
CA GLU A 152 -1.77 -0.99 23.62
C GLU A 152 -2.41 -0.66 24.98
N GLU A 153 -1.91 0.38 25.65
CA GLU A 153 -2.46 0.85 26.93
C GLU A 153 -3.89 1.41 26.84
N CYS A 154 -4.35 1.75 25.63
CA CYS A 154 -5.70 2.23 25.36
C CYS A 154 -6.57 1.19 24.66
N ARG A 155 -6.03 0.04 24.26
CA ARG A 155 -6.70 -0.89 23.33
C ARG A 155 -7.85 -1.66 23.98
N GLN A 156 -7.74 -1.96 25.26
CA GLN A 156 -8.77 -2.71 25.97
C GLN A 156 -10.10 -1.94 26.00
N ASP A 157 -11.16 -2.57 25.50
CA ASP A 157 -12.55 -2.08 25.50
C ASP A 157 -12.76 -0.70 24.84
N ILE A 158 -11.83 -0.27 23.97
CA ILE A 158 -11.94 1.02 23.30
C ILE A 158 -13.12 1.06 22.32
N THR A 159 -13.92 2.13 22.36
CA THR A 159 -14.93 2.38 21.34
C THR A 159 -14.39 3.26 20.21
N VAL A 160 -15.13 3.31 19.11
CA VAL A 160 -14.85 4.21 17.97
C VAL A 160 -14.78 5.68 18.42
N GLN A 161 -15.66 6.10 19.34
CA GLN A 161 -15.72 7.47 19.82
C GLN A 161 -14.51 7.79 20.70
N GLU A 162 -14.13 6.88 21.61
CA GLU A 162 -12.90 7.05 22.40
C GLU A 162 -11.66 7.12 21.51
N SER A 163 -11.52 6.25 20.49
CA SER A 163 -10.35 6.28 19.62
C SER A 163 -10.23 7.57 18.80
N ARG A 164 -11.36 8.07 18.27
CA ARG A 164 -11.39 9.36 17.54
C ARG A 164 -11.04 10.53 18.46
N ARG A 165 -11.51 10.50 19.71
CA ARG A 165 -11.16 11.49 20.73
C ARG A 165 -9.67 11.43 21.09
N LEU A 166 -9.09 10.25 21.24
CA LEU A 166 -7.65 10.10 21.49
C LEU A 166 -6.84 10.73 20.35
N PHE A 167 -7.21 10.48 19.10
CA PHE A 167 -6.54 11.11 17.96
C PHE A 167 -6.70 12.63 17.97
N ALA A 168 -7.94 13.14 18.05
CA ALA A 168 -8.21 14.57 17.98
C ALA A 168 -7.57 15.37 19.11
N LYS A 169 -7.45 14.80 20.31
CA LYS A 169 -6.93 15.48 21.50
C LYS A 169 -5.42 15.32 21.66
N GLU A 170 -4.90 14.12 21.44
CA GLU A 170 -3.53 13.75 21.78
C GLU A 170 -2.64 13.60 20.54
N GLY A 171 -3.20 13.70 19.34
CA GLY A 171 -2.48 13.57 18.07
C GLY A 171 -1.82 12.20 17.92
N ARG A 172 -2.34 11.17 18.60
CA ARG A 172 -1.71 9.85 18.66
C ARG A 172 -1.67 9.21 17.27
N ARG A 173 -0.45 8.89 16.86
CA ARG A 173 -0.11 8.24 15.58
C ARG A 173 0.48 6.87 15.84
N GLU A 174 0.39 6.01 14.84
CA GLU A 174 1.08 4.73 14.88
C GLU A 174 2.59 4.98 14.87
N SER A 175 3.32 4.38 15.82
CA SER A 175 4.77 4.53 15.83
C SER A 175 5.37 3.86 14.60
N ARG A 176 6.50 4.38 14.09
CA ARG A 176 7.20 3.73 12.97
C ARG A 176 7.53 2.27 13.26
N ARG A 177 7.88 1.94 14.51
CA ARG A 177 8.16 0.58 14.97
C ARG A 177 6.94 -0.33 14.87
N ASP A 178 5.78 0.14 15.33
CA ASP A 178 4.54 -0.64 15.28
C ASP A 178 4.04 -0.82 13.85
N PHE A 179 4.17 0.22 13.03
CA PHE A 179 3.85 0.16 11.61
C PHE A 179 4.71 -0.88 10.88
N GLU A 180 6.04 -0.84 11.06
CA GLU A 180 6.94 -1.83 10.45
C GLU A 180 6.65 -3.26 10.94
N ARG A 181 6.39 -3.44 12.23
CA ARG A 181 5.98 -4.73 12.79
C ARG A 181 4.69 -5.23 12.15
N ARG A 182 3.73 -4.36 11.89
CA ARG A 182 2.47 -4.71 11.23
C ARG A 182 2.68 -5.10 9.76
N VAL A 183 3.58 -4.41 9.05
CA VAL A 183 4.00 -4.80 7.69
C VAL A 183 4.66 -6.18 7.70
N ASP A 184 5.49 -6.49 8.70
CA ASP A 184 6.09 -7.83 8.84
C ASP A 184 5.04 -8.92 9.10
N LEU A 185 4.04 -8.63 9.94
CA LEU A 185 2.91 -9.52 10.14
C LEU A 185 2.08 -9.71 8.87
N PHE A 186 1.95 -8.68 8.02
CA PHE A 186 1.31 -8.82 6.71
C PHE A 186 2.07 -9.81 5.82
N VAL A 187 3.40 -9.72 5.76
CA VAL A 187 4.23 -10.64 4.96
C VAL A 187 4.11 -12.07 5.49
N ALA A 188 4.16 -12.26 6.81
CA ALA A 188 3.95 -13.55 7.43
C ALA A 188 2.54 -14.11 7.13
N TRP A 189 1.51 -13.28 7.16
CA TRP A 189 0.16 -13.71 6.76
C TRP A 189 0.09 -14.08 5.27
N LEU A 190 0.72 -13.29 4.40
CA LEU A 190 0.75 -13.52 2.95
C LEU A 190 1.52 -14.79 2.58
N SER A 191 2.57 -15.15 3.33
CA SER A 191 3.37 -16.36 3.08
C SER A 191 2.60 -17.67 3.29
N HIS A 192 1.47 -17.62 3.99
CA HIS A 192 0.59 -18.78 4.21
C HIS A 192 -0.52 -18.89 3.14
N ARG A 193 -0.59 -17.94 2.19
CA ARG A 193 -1.56 -17.96 1.09
C ARG A 193 -1.12 -18.93 -0.01
N GLN A 194 -2.08 -19.67 -0.55
CA GLN A 194 -1.85 -20.69 -1.59
C GLN A 194 -2.24 -20.18 -2.99
N GLU A 195 -2.96 -19.08 -3.05
CA GLU A 195 -3.44 -18.41 -4.25
C GLU A 195 -2.26 -17.96 -5.12
N LYS A 196 -2.34 -18.17 -6.44
CA LYS A 196 -1.22 -17.92 -7.36
C LYS A 196 -1.13 -16.47 -7.79
N VAL A 197 -2.26 -15.79 -7.93
CA VAL A 197 -2.33 -14.37 -8.29
C VAL A 197 -3.14 -13.65 -7.23
N ILE A 198 -2.46 -12.81 -6.44
CA ILE A 198 -3.09 -12.04 -5.36
C ILE A 198 -3.03 -10.55 -5.71
N ALA A 199 -4.19 -9.92 -5.82
CA ALA A 199 -4.28 -8.47 -5.95
C ALA A 199 -4.42 -7.84 -4.56
N ILE A 200 -3.54 -6.91 -4.21
CA ILE A 200 -3.49 -6.25 -2.91
C ILE A 200 -3.82 -4.77 -3.11
N PHE A 201 -4.94 -4.32 -2.57
CA PHE A 201 -5.40 -2.93 -2.60
C PHE A 201 -5.08 -2.24 -1.27
N ALA A 202 -4.09 -1.36 -1.28
CA ALA A 202 -3.61 -0.67 -0.07
C ALA A 202 -3.14 0.76 -0.38
N HIS A 203 -2.10 1.22 0.32
CA HIS A 203 -1.80 2.65 0.48
C HIS A 203 -0.32 2.97 0.28
N ALA A 204 0.00 4.26 0.27
CA ALA A 204 1.30 4.74 -0.19
C ALA A 204 2.43 4.39 0.79
N ASP A 205 2.29 4.77 2.06
CA ASP A 205 3.29 4.47 3.08
C ASP A 205 3.39 2.96 3.33
N PHE A 206 2.26 2.25 3.30
CA PHE A 206 2.24 0.78 3.35
C PHE A 206 3.10 0.13 2.27
N PHE A 207 2.86 0.47 0.99
CA PHE A 207 3.65 -0.13 -0.10
C PHE A 207 5.09 0.34 -0.13
N ASN A 208 5.37 1.61 0.20
CA ASN A 208 6.74 2.09 0.35
C ASN A 208 7.51 1.26 1.38
N CYS A 209 6.92 1.05 2.56
CA CYS A 209 7.52 0.25 3.63
C CYS A 209 7.69 -1.21 3.22
N PHE A 210 6.66 -1.83 2.65
CA PHE A 210 6.71 -3.22 2.16
C PHE A 210 7.79 -3.42 1.09
N LEU A 211 7.83 -2.56 0.07
CA LEU A 211 8.81 -2.65 -1.01
C LEU A 211 10.23 -2.40 -0.52
N HIS A 212 10.44 -1.37 0.30
CA HIS A 212 11.74 -1.06 0.89
C HIS A 212 12.30 -2.25 1.68
N ARG A 213 11.50 -2.78 2.61
CA ARG A 213 11.93 -3.83 3.54
C ARG A 213 12.21 -5.17 2.86
N TYR A 214 11.40 -5.55 1.89
CA TYR A 214 11.41 -6.91 1.33
C TYR A 214 12.07 -6.99 -0.05
N PHE A 215 12.16 -5.88 -0.79
CA PHE A 215 12.66 -5.87 -2.16
C PHE A 215 13.78 -4.83 -2.39
N GLY A 216 13.97 -3.85 -1.50
CA GLY A 216 14.95 -2.76 -1.64
C GLY A 216 16.41 -3.21 -1.69
N GLU A 217 16.79 -4.25 -0.93
CA GLU A 217 18.17 -4.81 -0.99
C GLU A 217 18.47 -5.45 -2.35
N LYS A 218 17.46 -6.07 -2.97
CA LYS A 218 17.61 -6.80 -4.23
C LYS A 218 17.47 -5.88 -5.45
N GLU A 219 16.66 -4.84 -5.32
CA GLU A 219 16.43 -3.89 -6.40
C GLU A 219 16.32 -2.46 -5.87
N ALA A 220 17.34 -1.64 -6.18
CA ALA A 220 17.50 -0.30 -5.64
C ALA A 220 16.28 0.62 -5.86
N ARG A 221 15.50 0.42 -6.94
CA ARG A 221 14.29 1.23 -7.21
C ARG A 221 13.24 1.10 -6.10
N TYR A 222 13.23 -0.01 -5.37
CA TYR A 222 12.27 -0.27 -4.30
C TYR A 222 12.69 0.31 -2.95
N SER A 223 13.90 0.88 -2.86
CA SER A 223 14.39 1.50 -1.62
C SER A 223 13.62 2.76 -1.22
N ASP A 224 12.94 3.44 -2.15
CA ASP A 224 12.08 4.60 -1.85
C ASP A 224 10.96 4.75 -2.89
N TYR A 225 10.23 3.65 -3.14
CA TYR A 225 9.19 3.63 -4.16
C TYR A 225 7.86 4.18 -3.63
N TRP A 226 7.32 5.21 -4.29
CA TRP A 226 6.06 5.84 -3.92
C TRP A 226 5.03 5.67 -5.05
N MET A 227 4.07 4.76 -4.84
CA MET A 227 3.02 4.48 -5.81
C MET A 227 2.09 5.67 -6.00
N LYS A 228 1.66 5.96 -7.23
CA LYS A 228 0.60 6.92 -7.58
C LYS A 228 -0.79 6.32 -7.34
N ASN A 229 -1.83 7.15 -7.24
CA ASN A 229 -3.20 6.65 -7.10
C ASN A 229 -3.56 5.72 -8.27
N CYS A 230 -4.17 4.57 -7.98
CA CYS A 230 -4.47 3.51 -8.95
C CYS A 230 -3.27 2.99 -9.75
N GLU A 231 -2.04 3.22 -9.30
CA GLU A 231 -0.88 2.54 -9.86
C GLU A 231 -0.94 1.05 -9.55
N VAL A 232 -0.62 0.22 -10.55
CA VAL A 232 -0.48 -1.24 -10.42
C VAL A 232 0.99 -1.61 -10.57
N LEU A 233 1.55 -2.22 -9.54
CA LEU A 233 2.90 -2.79 -9.55
C LEU A 233 2.83 -4.31 -9.42
N GLN A 234 3.35 -5.02 -10.42
CA GLN A 234 3.43 -6.48 -10.41
C GLN A 234 4.76 -6.95 -9.80
N LEU A 235 4.69 -7.87 -8.86
CA LEU A 235 5.82 -8.59 -8.30
C LEU A 235 5.69 -10.08 -8.60
N GLU A 236 6.77 -10.69 -9.06
CA GLU A 236 6.88 -12.12 -9.28
C GLU A 236 7.72 -12.71 -8.15
N LEU A 237 7.13 -13.62 -7.37
CA LEU A 237 7.79 -14.26 -6.24
C LEU A 237 8.34 -15.61 -6.72
N PRO A 238 9.67 -15.76 -6.90
CA PRO A 238 10.26 -16.99 -7.42
C PRO A 238 10.14 -18.18 -6.45
N GLU A 239 9.95 -17.88 -5.16
CA GLU A 239 9.68 -18.83 -4.08
C GLU A 239 8.56 -18.24 -3.20
N PRO A 240 7.76 -19.06 -2.49
CA PRO A 240 6.84 -18.57 -1.48
C PRO A 240 7.56 -17.63 -0.50
N LEU A 241 6.90 -16.59 0.03
CA LEU A 241 7.50 -15.62 0.98
C LEU A 241 8.04 -16.26 2.29
N LEU A 242 7.92 -17.58 2.46
CA LEU A 242 8.28 -18.36 3.64
C LEU A 242 9.75 -18.16 4.12
N PRO A 243 10.79 -18.04 3.26
CA PRO A 243 12.14 -17.74 3.73
C PRO A 243 12.36 -16.27 4.15
N MET A 244 11.38 -15.39 3.96
CA MET A 244 11.45 -13.97 4.34
C MET A 244 10.74 -13.67 5.67
N ALA A 245 9.79 -14.53 6.08
CA ALA A 245 9.12 -14.46 7.37
C ALA A 245 10.00 -14.95 8.54
N GLU A 246 11.04 -15.75 8.28
CA GLU A 246 12.01 -16.19 9.30
C GLU A 246 12.99 -15.09 9.75
N ARG A 247 12.96 -13.90 9.11
CA ARG A 247 13.64 -12.69 9.59
C ARG A 247 12.75 -11.84 10.50
N VAL A 248 11.88 -12.46 11.30
CA VAL A 248 11.43 -11.81 12.54
C VAL A 248 12.50 -12.11 13.59
N PRO A 249 13.49 -11.22 13.83
CA PRO A 249 14.42 -11.45 14.93
C PRO A 249 13.61 -11.59 16.22
N SER A 250 13.86 -12.66 16.98
CA SER A 250 13.67 -12.56 18.42
C SER A 250 14.62 -11.45 18.88
N LEU A 251 14.06 -10.28 19.20
CA LEU A 251 14.87 -9.20 19.75
C LEU A 251 15.48 -9.70 21.07
N PRO A 252 16.80 -9.56 21.28
CA PRO A 252 17.37 -9.79 22.60
C PRO A 252 16.66 -8.86 23.58
N ALA A 253 16.29 -9.38 24.75
CA ALA A 253 15.53 -8.71 25.80
C ALA A 253 16.22 -7.43 26.38
N ALA A 254 17.30 -6.94 25.77
CA ALA A 254 18.18 -5.90 26.26
C ALA A 254 18.28 -4.64 25.37
N ALA A 255 17.41 -4.46 24.37
CA ALA A 255 17.26 -3.17 23.67
C ALA A 255 16.10 -2.32 24.24
N LEU A 256 15.60 -2.67 25.43
CA LEU A 256 14.82 -1.80 26.31
C LEU A 256 15.79 -0.86 27.04
N ALA A 257 16.47 -0.01 26.30
CA ALA A 257 16.98 1.23 26.87
C ALA A 257 16.02 2.31 26.43
N ASP A 258 15.21 2.78 27.38
CA ASP A 258 14.39 3.97 27.25
C ASP A 258 15.23 5.11 26.69
N THR A 259 15.08 5.38 25.41
CA THR A 259 15.05 6.76 24.96
C THR A 259 13.59 7.10 24.88
N GLU A 260 13.06 7.66 25.98
CA GLU A 260 11.89 8.52 25.92
C GLU A 260 12.18 9.60 24.87
N GLU A 261 11.84 9.34 23.61
CA GLU A 261 11.62 10.41 22.68
C GLU A 261 10.33 11.07 23.17
N LYS A 262 10.49 12.08 24.03
CA LYS A 262 9.42 13.01 24.34
C LYS A 262 8.83 13.39 23.00
N VAL A 263 7.58 12.98 22.77
CA VAL A 263 6.73 13.51 21.72
C VAL A 263 6.59 15.00 22.03
N GLN A 264 7.59 15.77 21.60
CA GLN A 264 7.47 17.21 21.53
C GLN A 264 6.33 17.43 20.55
N VAL A 265 5.38 18.28 20.96
CA VAL A 265 4.39 18.87 20.07
C VAL A 265 5.18 19.72 19.07
N HIS A 266 5.79 19.06 18.10
CA HIS A 266 6.39 19.69 16.94
C HIS A 266 5.23 20.06 16.02
N THR A 267 5.29 21.28 15.53
CA THR A 267 4.51 21.75 14.37
C THR A 267 4.30 20.63 13.36
N PRO A 268 3.10 20.51 12.75
CA PRO A 268 2.73 19.37 11.92
C PRO A 268 3.84 19.12 10.90
N THR A 269 4.57 18.03 11.10
CA THR A 269 5.42 17.51 10.04
C THR A 269 4.45 16.99 8.99
N PRO A 270 4.61 17.38 7.71
CA PRO A 270 3.68 16.96 6.67
C PRO A 270 3.52 15.44 6.72
N SER A 271 2.27 14.98 6.67
CA SER A 271 1.98 13.56 6.50
C SER A 271 2.75 13.07 5.27
N ARG A 272 3.47 11.95 5.41
CA ARG A 272 4.28 11.35 4.33
C ARG A 272 3.46 10.98 3.08
N ALA A 273 2.13 10.96 3.21
CA ALA A 273 1.18 10.99 2.09
C ALA A 273 1.43 12.13 1.06
N SER A 274 2.21 13.16 1.41
CA SER A 274 2.64 14.23 0.51
C SER A 274 3.75 13.85 -0.47
N HIS A 275 4.55 12.81 -0.22
CA HIS A 275 5.70 12.49 -1.07
C HIS A 275 5.28 12.04 -2.47
N ALA A 276 4.18 11.29 -2.60
CA ALA A 276 3.63 10.93 -3.90
C ALA A 276 3.09 12.15 -4.69
N LEU A 277 2.59 13.18 -3.99
CA LEU A 277 2.15 14.44 -4.61
C LEU A 277 3.35 15.34 -4.97
N GLU A 278 4.39 15.38 -4.13
CA GLU A 278 5.61 16.14 -4.39
C GLU A 278 6.46 15.51 -5.53
N ALA A 279 6.45 14.18 -5.65
CA ALA A 279 7.07 13.46 -6.78
C ALA A 279 6.39 13.81 -8.12
N LEU A 280 5.05 13.90 -8.14
CA LEU A 280 4.29 14.38 -9.30
C LEU A 280 4.60 15.84 -9.63
N ARG A 281 4.89 16.68 -8.62
CA ARG A 281 5.29 18.07 -8.81
C ARG A 281 6.69 18.19 -9.40
N GLN A 282 7.64 17.34 -8.99
CA GLN A 282 9.00 17.28 -9.54
C GLN A 282 9.01 16.79 -11.01
N GLU A 283 8.20 15.78 -11.35
CA GLU A 283 8.02 15.31 -12.74
C GLU A 283 7.35 16.38 -13.63
N GLY A 284 6.35 17.09 -13.10
CA GLY A 284 5.68 18.20 -13.80
C GLY A 284 6.59 19.42 -14.04
N LEU A 285 7.45 19.75 -13.07
CA LEU A 285 8.45 20.82 -13.22
C LEU A 285 9.53 20.46 -14.25
N ALA A 286 9.97 19.19 -14.27
CA ALA A 286 10.95 18.70 -15.23
C ALA A 286 10.41 18.75 -16.68
N MET A 287 9.13 18.43 -16.89
CA MET A 287 8.44 18.54 -18.19
C MET A 287 8.21 20.00 -18.64
N LEU A 288 8.01 20.93 -17.69
CA LEU A 288 7.92 22.36 -17.98
C LEU A 288 9.30 22.97 -18.28
N CYS A 289 10.38 22.48 -17.65
CA CYS A 289 11.74 22.93 -17.94
C CYS A 289 12.25 22.43 -19.31
N THR A 290 11.85 21.23 -19.76
CA THR A 290 12.23 20.74 -21.10
C THR A 290 11.46 21.42 -22.24
N SER A 291 10.26 21.95 -21.98
CA SER A 291 9.48 22.72 -22.96
C SER A 291 9.91 24.18 -23.09
N PHE A 292 10.59 24.76 -22.08
CA PHE A 292 11.12 26.13 -22.14
C PHE A 292 12.54 26.26 -22.73
N LEU A 293 13.27 25.16 -22.90
CA LEU A 293 14.63 25.16 -23.47
C LEU A 293 14.69 24.79 -24.97
N GLY A 294 13.54 24.64 -25.64
CA GLY A 294 13.43 24.35 -27.07
C GLY A 294 13.34 25.57 -28.01
N GLY A 295 13.49 26.79 -27.49
CA GLY A 295 13.49 28.02 -28.29
C GLY A 295 14.88 28.34 -28.84
N ASN A 296 15.20 27.82 -30.02
CA ASN A 296 16.45 28.09 -30.72
C ASN A 296 16.44 29.52 -31.33
N PRO A 297 17.39 30.42 -31.01
CA PRO A 297 17.45 31.74 -31.64
C PRO A 297 18.51 31.72 -32.75
N THR A 298 18.12 31.52 -34.01
CA THR A 298 18.90 31.96 -35.17
C THR A 298 18.02 32.10 -36.42
N SER A 299 17.58 33.32 -36.70
CA SER A 299 17.70 34.04 -38.00
C SER A 299 16.80 35.26 -37.98
#